data_AF-A0A2S3VZZ8-F1
#
_entry.id   AF-A0A2S3VZZ8-F1
#
_cell.length_a   1.000
_cell.length_b   1.000
_cell.length_c   1.000
_cell.angle_alpha   90.00
_cell.angle_beta   90.00
_cell.angle_gamma   90.00
#
_symmetry.space_group_name_H-M   'P 1'
#
loop_
_entity.id
_entity.type
_entity.pdbx_description
1 polymer ?
#
loop_
_entity_poly.entity_id
_entity_poly.type
_entity_poly.pdbx_seq_one_letter_code
_entity_poly.pdbx_strand_id
1 'polypeptide(L)'
;MTRLQTPPEIADHLMTEAEARTFHFRKPSGGSAYWFNLTWIRGKLILSGDFGDITLTCFPACATFAGAITWAVDAEFEYLMEKTGERRSYDEARTLEEIIAWANAPVIEELNGTERRRDVLVEKDGRKRYEVICTKLRDGYRHACQDYRRAVAAGTRDDCRTGLEETDPRRFTLQVPEDAVTSMWFDKPDVSRFYSYEPCWDRWLSLWRDTYGRDWSGLPQYDPPSMVTTHMGRWSIKDELERRLTDPGRADLTCLCEGSVEETYDYTYSQRRQIGAVQFACRKIIEAGLVDAGECAA
;
A
#
# COMPACT_ATOMS: atom_id res chain seq x y z
N MET A 1 -36.18 -13.63 -37.67
CA MET A 1 -34.81 -13.88 -37.17
C MET A 1 -33.84 -13.21 -38.12
N THR A 2 -33.12 -12.19 -37.65
CA THR A 2 -32.11 -11.49 -38.44
C THR A 2 -30.80 -12.27 -38.32
N ARG A 3 -30.24 -12.78 -39.42
CA ARG A 3 -28.91 -13.40 -39.40
C ARG A 3 -27.87 -12.31 -39.14
N LEU A 4 -26.99 -12.54 -38.16
CA LEU A 4 -25.82 -11.71 -37.95
C LEU A 4 -24.93 -11.78 -39.20
N GLN A 5 -24.52 -10.64 -39.72
CA GLN A 5 -23.55 -10.56 -40.81
C GLN A 5 -22.14 -10.81 -40.27
N THR A 6 -21.33 -11.55 -41.01
CA THR A 6 -19.92 -11.78 -40.67
C THR A 6 -19.16 -10.46 -40.72
N PRO A 7 -18.42 -10.08 -39.67
CA PRO A 7 -17.56 -8.90 -39.69
C PRO A 7 -16.51 -8.98 -40.82
N PRO A 8 -16.27 -7.89 -41.57
CA PRO A 8 -15.28 -7.86 -42.66
C PRO A 8 -13.88 -8.31 -42.23
N GLU A 9 -13.51 -8.04 -40.98
CA GLU A 9 -12.20 -8.34 -40.41
C GLU A 9 -11.92 -9.83 -40.30
N ILE A 10 -12.97 -10.66 -40.22
CA ILE A 10 -12.85 -12.13 -40.11
C ILE A 10 -13.28 -12.87 -41.38
N ALA A 11 -13.70 -12.15 -42.43
CA ALA A 11 -14.26 -12.75 -43.63
C ALA A 11 -13.28 -13.66 -44.39
N ASP A 12 -11.99 -13.32 -44.36
CA ASP A 12 -10.93 -14.04 -45.06
C ASP A 12 -10.16 -15.04 -44.16
N HIS A 13 -10.65 -15.32 -42.95
CA HIS A 13 -9.98 -16.26 -42.05
C HIS A 13 -10.10 -17.71 -42.56
N LEU A 14 -8.98 -18.42 -42.57
CA LEU A 14 -8.91 -19.83 -42.94
C LEU A 14 -9.08 -20.72 -41.69
N MET A 15 -9.97 -21.70 -41.79
CA MET A 15 -10.09 -22.75 -40.77
C MET A 15 -9.00 -23.79 -40.97
N THR A 16 -8.25 -24.09 -39.91
CA THR A 16 -7.30 -25.22 -39.86
C THR A 16 -7.52 -26.00 -38.57
N GLU A 17 -7.38 -27.32 -38.64
CA GLU A 17 -7.41 -28.18 -37.46
C GLU A 17 -6.10 -28.00 -36.67
N ALA A 18 -6.21 -27.97 -35.34
CA ALA A 18 -5.07 -27.81 -34.44
C ALA A 18 -5.00 -28.97 -33.44
N GLU A 19 -3.80 -29.46 -33.19
CA GLU A 19 -3.56 -30.44 -32.15
C GLU A 19 -3.83 -29.84 -30.77
N ALA A 20 -4.59 -30.57 -29.96
CA ALA A 20 -5.04 -30.13 -28.64
C ALA A 20 -5.07 -31.30 -27.65
N ARG A 21 -4.75 -31.01 -26.39
CA ARG A 21 -5.01 -31.91 -25.26
C ARG A 21 -5.74 -31.14 -24.18
N THR A 22 -6.83 -31.70 -23.67
CA THR A 22 -7.62 -31.09 -22.60
C THR A 22 -7.75 -32.04 -21.42
N PHE A 23 -7.62 -31.50 -20.21
CA PHE A 23 -7.65 -32.24 -18.96
C PHE A 23 -8.66 -31.60 -18.03
N HIS A 24 -9.57 -32.43 -17.52
CA HIS A 24 -10.61 -31.99 -16.61
C HIS A 24 -10.21 -32.26 -15.15
N PHE A 25 -10.27 -31.21 -14.32
CA PHE A 25 -9.96 -31.26 -12.90
C PHE A 25 -11.21 -30.94 -12.08
N ARG A 26 -11.52 -31.81 -11.11
CA ARG A 26 -12.62 -31.62 -10.15
C ARG A 26 -12.32 -32.34 -8.84
N LYS A 27 -13.06 -32.01 -7.78
CA LYS A 27 -12.95 -32.72 -6.50
C LYS A 27 -13.42 -34.17 -6.63
N PRO A 28 -12.80 -35.14 -5.91
CA PRO A 28 -13.21 -36.54 -5.93
C PRO A 28 -14.66 -36.78 -5.52
N SER A 29 -15.21 -35.91 -4.65
CA SER A 29 -16.60 -35.98 -4.21
C SER A 29 -17.63 -35.65 -5.31
N GLY A 30 -17.19 -35.32 -6.53
CA GLY A 30 -18.06 -35.07 -7.68
C GLY A 30 -18.78 -33.72 -7.67
N GLY A 31 -18.47 -32.84 -6.70
CA GLY A 31 -19.05 -31.50 -6.64
C GLY A 31 -18.62 -30.62 -7.82
N SER A 32 -19.55 -29.78 -8.29
CA SER A 32 -19.34 -28.80 -9.37
C SER A 32 -18.71 -27.51 -8.90
N ALA A 33 -18.05 -27.50 -7.74
CA ALA A 33 -17.35 -26.35 -7.21
C ALA A 33 -15.85 -26.57 -7.32
N TYR A 34 -15.15 -25.55 -7.81
CA TYR A 34 -13.71 -25.58 -8.11
C TYR A 34 -13.34 -26.55 -9.23
N TRP A 35 -14.24 -26.80 -10.18
CA TRP A 35 -13.86 -27.54 -11.39
C TRP A 35 -13.20 -26.60 -12.39
N PHE A 36 -12.29 -27.14 -13.18
CA PHE A 36 -11.64 -26.41 -14.26
C PHE A 36 -11.06 -27.36 -15.29
N ASN A 37 -10.80 -26.85 -16.48
CA ASN A 37 -10.07 -27.53 -17.53
C ASN A 37 -8.72 -26.86 -17.73
N LEU A 38 -7.69 -27.67 -17.99
CA LEU A 38 -6.44 -27.22 -18.56
C LEU A 38 -6.34 -27.74 -19.99
N THR A 39 -6.31 -26.82 -20.95
CA THR A 39 -6.20 -27.16 -22.37
C THR A 39 -4.88 -26.66 -22.91
N TRP A 40 -4.06 -27.57 -23.41
CA TRP A 40 -2.93 -27.23 -24.26
C TRP A 40 -3.39 -27.28 -25.72
N ILE A 41 -3.06 -26.22 -26.45
CA ILE A 41 -3.02 -26.21 -27.90
C ILE A 41 -1.66 -25.68 -28.31
N ARG A 42 -1.16 -26.03 -29.49
CA ARG A 42 0.17 -25.56 -29.92
C ARG A 42 0.29 -24.04 -29.77
N GLY A 43 1.24 -23.61 -28.94
CA GLY A 43 1.53 -22.20 -28.63
C GLY A 43 0.80 -21.62 -27.41
N LYS A 44 -0.19 -22.32 -26.83
CA LYS A 44 -0.98 -21.80 -25.69
C LYS A 44 -1.29 -22.86 -24.64
N LEU A 45 -1.39 -22.40 -23.39
CA LEU A 45 -1.94 -23.15 -22.28
C LEU A 45 -3.12 -22.36 -21.71
N ILE A 46 -4.30 -22.96 -21.69
CA ILE A 46 -5.57 -22.28 -21.39
C ILE A 46 -6.20 -22.94 -20.16
N LEU A 47 -6.41 -22.17 -19.12
CA LEU A 47 -7.27 -22.52 -17.99
C LEU A 47 -8.68 -22.03 -18.30
N SER A 48 -9.70 -22.85 -18.00
CA SER A 48 -11.08 -22.39 -17.97
C SER A 48 -11.92 -23.08 -16.89
N GLY A 49 -12.92 -22.39 -16.34
CA GLY A 49 -13.84 -22.95 -15.33
C GLY A 49 -14.05 -22.05 -14.12
N ASP A 50 -14.24 -22.64 -12.94
CA ASP A 50 -14.64 -21.92 -11.72
C ASP A 50 -13.56 -20.97 -11.16
N PHE A 51 -12.32 -21.12 -11.62
CA PHE A 51 -11.23 -20.19 -11.31
C PHE A 51 -11.20 -18.99 -12.28
N GLY A 52 -12.13 -18.92 -13.23
CA GLY A 52 -12.09 -18.04 -14.38
C GLY A 52 -11.18 -18.56 -15.47
N ASP A 53 -11.01 -17.76 -16.50
CA ASP A 53 -10.23 -18.11 -17.68
C ASP A 53 -8.89 -17.38 -17.66
N ILE A 54 -7.80 -18.08 -17.98
CA ILE A 54 -6.49 -17.46 -18.22
C ILE A 54 -5.78 -18.18 -19.35
N THR A 55 -5.15 -17.42 -20.25
CA THR A 55 -4.39 -17.98 -21.37
C THR A 55 -2.94 -17.58 -21.25
N LEU A 56 -2.05 -18.57 -21.20
CA LEU A 56 -0.60 -18.39 -21.23
C LEU A 56 -0.09 -18.62 -22.63
N THR A 57 0.64 -17.65 -23.18
CA THR A 57 1.24 -17.74 -24.52
C THR A 57 2.76 -17.61 -24.43
N CYS A 58 3.47 -18.69 -24.70
CA CYS A 58 4.94 -18.70 -24.78
C CYS A 58 5.36 -19.58 -25.96
N PHE A 59 5.70 -18.97 -27.09
CA PHE A 59 5.93 -19.71 -28.34
C PHE A 59 6.96 -20.84 -28.24
N PRO A 60 8.16 -20.65 -27.64
CA PRO A 60 9.14 -21.72 -27.52
C PRO A 60 8.66 -22.85 -26.58
N ALA A 61 8.15 -22.48 -25.39
CA ALA A 61 7.76 -23.46 -24.38
C ALA A 61 6.48 -24.21 -24.76
N CYS A 62 5.47 -23.50 -25.26
CA CYS A 62 4.17 -24.08 -25.59
C CYS A 62 4.11 -24.75 -26.98
N ALA A 63 5.24 -24.82 -27.71
CA ALA A 63 5.30 -25.48 -29.01
C ALA A 63 4.98 -26.98 -28.94
N THR A 64 5.31 -27.61 -27.82
CA THR A 64 5.02 -29.02 -27.53
C THR A 64 4.23 -29.13 -26.22
N PHE A 65 3.50 -30.22 -26.07
CA PHE A 65 2.76 -30.50 -24.85
C PHE A 65 3.70 -30.63 -23.64
N ALA A 66 4.74 -31.45 -23.76
CA ALA A 66 5.73 -31.67 -22.70
C ALA A 66 6.43 -30.37 -22.27
N GLY A 67 6.82 -29.54 -23.25
CA GLY A 67 7.43 -28.24 -23.00
C GLY A 67 6.49 -27.30 -22.24
N ALA A 68 5.21 -27.22 -22.64
CA ALA A 68 4.22 -26.35 -21.99
C ALA A 68 4.01 -26.72 -20.52
N ILE A 69 3.87 -28.02 -20.25
CA ILE A 69 3.61 -28.54 -18.91
C ILE A 69 4.81 -28.31 -17.99
N THR A 70 6.02 -28.63 -18.45
CA THR A 70 7.23 -28.46 -17.63
C THR A 70 7.52 -26.98 -17.37
N TRP A 71 7.46 -26.16 -18.42
CA TRP A 71 7.62 -24.71 -18.31
C TRP A 71 6.67 -24.09 -17.29
N ALA A 72 5.38 -24.44 -17.35
CA ALA A 72 4.39 -23.86 -16.46
C ALA A 72 4.63 -24.22 -14.99
N VAL A 73 5.19 -25.40 -14.69
CA VAL A 73 5.51 -25.81 -13.31
C VAL A 73 6.71 -25.05 -12.76
N ASP A 74 7.75 -24.89 -13.58
CA ASP A 74 9.05 -24.35 -13.14
C ASP A 74 9.12 -22.82 -13.19
N ALA A 75 8.31 -22.19 -14.03
CA ALA A 75 8.28 -20.75 -14.18
C ALA A 75 7.73 -20.03 -12.94
N GLU A 76 8.36 -18.90 -12.60
CA GLU A 76 7.90 -18.02 -11.53
C GLU A 76 6.57 -17.35 -11.86
N PHE A 77 5.79 -17.05 -10.84
CA PHE A 77 4.46 -16.44 -10.96
C PHE A 77 4.46 -15.16 -11.80
N GLU A 78 5.41 -14.24 -11.56
CA GLU A 78 5.49 -12.98 -12.29
C GLU A 78 5.74 -13.21 -13.78
N TYR A 79 6.65 -14.14 -14.12
CA TYR A 79 6.94 -14.49 -15.51
C TYR A 79 5.73 -15.12 -16.20
N LEU A 80 4.98 -15.98 -15.49
CA LEU A 80 3.74 -16.55 -16.02
C LEU A 80 2.69 -15.46 -16.28
N MET A 81 2.50 -14.52 -15.36
CA MET A 81 1.56 -13.42 -15.55
C MET A 81 1.96 -12.50 -16.71
N GLU A 82 3.24 -12.29 -16.97
CA GLU A 82 3.68 -11.56 -18.17
C GLU A 82 3.18 -12.26 -19.46
N LYS A 83 3.15 -13.59 -19.47
CA LYS A 83 2.71 -14.39 -20.64
C LYS A 83 1.20 -14.46 -20.82
N THR A 84 0.42 -13.89 -19.91
CA THR A 84 -1.05 -13.78 -20.07
C THR A 84 -1.46 -12.47 -20.72
N GLY A 85 -0.60 -11.45 -20.69
CA GLY A 85 -0.94 -10.08 -21.11
C GLY A 85 -1.85 -9.34 -20.12
N GLU A 86 -2.22 -9.99 -19.01
CA GLU A 86 -2.97 -9.38 -17.92
C GLU A 86 -2.11 -8.32 -17.22
N ARG A 87 -2.71 -7.16 -16.95
CA ARG A 87 -2.04 -6.09 -16.23
C ARG A 87 -2.34 -6.20 -14.74
N ARG A 88 -1.37 -5.75 -13.94
CA ARG A 88 -1.60 -5.49 -12.52
C ARG A 88 -2.71 -4.44 -12.38
N SER A 89 -3.58 -4.62 -11.41
CA SER A 89 -4.60 -3.64 -11.05
C SER A 89 -4.07 -2.76 -9.93
N TYR A 90 -4.53 -1.52 -9.91
CA TYR A 90 -4.27 -0.61 -8.79
C TYR A 90 -4.78 -1.23 -7.48
N ASP A 91 -3.93 -1.22 -6.45
CA ASP A 91 -4.21 -1.77 -5.12
C ASP A 91 -4.33 -0.61 -4.12
N GLU A 92 -5.56 -0.15 -3.94
CA GLU A 92 -5.93 0.94 -3.03
C GLU A 92 -5.50 0.67 -1.59
N ALA A 93 -5.74 -0.56 -1.11
CA ALA A 93 -5.48 -0.94 0.27
C ALA A 93 -3.98 -0.94 0.55
N ARG A 94 -3.19 -1.50 -0.36
CA ARG A 94 -1.74 -1.50 -0.23
C ARG A 94 -1.14 -0.11 -0.37
N THR A 95 -1.65 0.69 -1.31
CA THR A 95 -1.23 2.09 -1.45
C THR A 95 -1.50 2.87 -0.15
N LEU A 96 -2.67 2.67 0.48
CA LEU A 96 -2.97 3.27 1.78
C LEU A 96 -1.99 2.83 2.86
N GLU A 97 -1.67 1.54 2.95
CA GLU A 97 -0.70 1.02 3.91
C GLU A 97 0.68 1.68 3.74
N GLU A 98 1.14 1.85 2.49
CA GLU A 98 2.41 2.49 2.17
C GLU A 98 2.40 3.99 2.54
N ILE A 99 1.30 4.71 2.28
CA ILE A 99 1.11 6.11 2.72
C ILE A 99 1.19 6.23 4.25
N ILE A 100 0.48 5.36 4.97
CA ILE A 100 0.45 5.38 6.44
C ILE A 100 1.82 4.99 7.02
N ALA A 101 2.52 4.03 6.40
CA ALA A 101 3.89 3.67 6.79
C ALA A 101 4.85 4.84 6.58
N TRP A 102 4.77 5.52 5.44
CA TRP A 102 5.54 6.73 5.14
C TRP A 102 5.31 7.82 6.20
N ALA A 103 4.06 8.12 6.56
CA ALA A 103 3.76 9.14 7.56
C ALA A 103 4.21 8.75 8.98
N ASN A 104 4.13 7.47 9.33
CA ASN A 104 4.54 6.97 10.66
C ASN A 104 6.04 6.89 10.86
N ALA A 105 6.83 6.64 9.80
CA ALA A 105 8.26 6.40 9.89
C ALA A 105 9.03 7.43 10.77
N PRO A 106 8.94 8.76 10.53
CA PRO A 106 9.67 9.74 11.35
C PRO A 106 9.18 9.81 12.81
N VAL A 107 7.88 9.60 13.04
CA VAL A 107 7.31 9.58 14.40
C VAL A 107 7.80 8.35 15.16
N ILE A 108 7.87 7.19 14.50
CA ILE A 108 8.39 5.95 15.07
C ILE A 108 9.88 6.10 15.39
N GLU A 109 10.65 6.71 14.48
CA GLU A 109 12.07 6.99 14.68
C GLU A 109 12.29 7.90 15.90
N GLU A 110 11.59 9.04 15.99
CA GLU A 110 11.69 9.95 17.14
C GLU A 110 11.27 9.27 18.45
N LEU A 111 10.20 8.47 18.43
CA LEU A 111 9.72 7.75 19.62
C LEU A 111 10.67 6.62 20.06
N ASN A 112 11.37 5.99 19.13
CA ASN A 112 12.26 4.87 19.42
C ASN A 112 13.74 5.32 19.57
N GLY A 113 14.06 6.56 19.21
CA GLY A 113 15.39 7.14 19.32
C GLY A 113 15.92 7.12 20.75
N THR A 114 17.20 6.78 20.89
CA THR A 114 17.92 6.70 22.18
C THR A 114 18.74 7.95 22.49
N GLU A 115 18.88 8.86 21.52
CA GLU A 115 19.53 10.15 21.68
C GLU A 115 18.68 11.22 21.00
N ARG A 116 18.40 12.30 21.71
CA ARG A 116 17.70 13.46 21.16
C ARG A 116 18.57 14.70 21.23
N ARG A 117 18.62 15.45 20.13
CA ARG A 117 19.34 16.71 20.01
C ARG A 117 18.33 17.85 19.88
N ARG A 118 18.45 18.87 20.71
CA ARG A 118 17.62 20.08 20.64
C ARG A 118 18.48 21.32 20.70
N ASP A 119 18.22 22.25 19.78
CA ASP A 119 18.75 23.60 19.86
C ASP A 119 17.93 24.39 20.89
N VAL A 120 18.54 24.71 22.03
CA VAL A 120 17.92 25.51 23.08
C VAL A 120 18.60 26.87 23.13
N LEU A 121 17.80 27.93 23.15
CA LEU A 121 18.32 29.28 23.31
C LEU A 121 18.67 29.51 24.78
N VAL A 122 19.96 29.63 25.09
CA VAL A 122 20.49 29.85 26.42
C VAL A 122 21.05 31.26 26.52
N GLU A 123 20.75 31.96 27.61
CA GLU A 123 21.36 33.26 27.91
C GLU A 123 22.57 33.05 28.81
N LYS A 124 23.77 33.36 28.28
CA LYS A 124 25.04 33.36 29.03
C LYS A 124 25.69 34.72 28.90
N ASP A 125 26.08 35.31 30.02
CA ASP A 125 26.74 36.61 30.09
C ASP A 125 25.96 37.74 29.36
N GLY A 126 24.63 37.72 29.47
CA GLY A 126 23.75 38.69 28.82
C GLY A 126 23.66 38.56 27.29
N ARG A 127 24.15 37.46 26.71
CA ARG A 127 24.04 37.15 25.28
C ARG A 127 23.29 35.84 25.06
N LYS A 128 22.31 35.87 24.16
CA LYS A 128 21.54 34.69 23.73
C LYS A 128 22.38 33.88 22.74
N ARG A 129 22.58 32.60 23.00
CA ARG A 129 23.26 31.64 22.13
C ARG A 129 22.44 30.36 22.04
N TYR A 130 22.45 29.71 20.89
CA TYR A 130 21.89 28.37 20.74
C TYR A 130 22.90 27.34 21.24
N GLU A 131 22.48 26.48 22.16
CA GLU A 131 23.24 25.32 22.62
C GLU A 131 22.49 24.04 22.22
N VAL A 132 23.23 23.06 21.69
CA VAL A 132 22.68 21.74 21.39
C VAL A 132 22.66 20.92 22.68
N ILE A 133 21.47 20.66 23.21
CA ILE A 133 21.29 19.74 24.33
C ILE A 133 21.10 18.33 23.78
N CYS A 134 22.03 17.43 24.11
CA CYS A 134 21.94 16.00 23.82
C CYS A 134 21.40 15.25 25.04
N THR A 135 20.20 14.69 24.92
CA THR A 135 19.60 13.87 25.99
C THR A 135 19.68 12.39 25.62
N LYS A 136 20.42 11.60 26.40
CA LYS A 136 20.45 10.13 26.28
C LYS A 136 19.25 9.52 27.00
N LEU A 137 18.55 8.61 26.32
CA LEU A 137 17.33 7.97 26.79
C LEU A 137 17.57 6.46 26.91
N ARG A 138 17.30 5.90 28.09
CA ARG A 138 17.66 4.51 28.45
C ARG A 138 16.94 3.46 27.59
N ASP A 139 15.65 3.65 27.31
CA ASP A 139 14.78 2.66 26.66
C ASP A 139 13.93 3.27 25.51
N GLY A 140 14.45 4.34 24.88
CA GLY A 140 13.74 5.12 23.86
C GLY A 140 12.69 6.08 24.44
N TYR A 141 12.26 7.04 23.62
CA TYR A 141 11.36 8.12 24.06
C TYR A 141 9.92 7.64 24.36
N ARG A 142 9.50 6.53 23.73
CA ARG A 142 8.18 5.90 23.90
C ARG A 142 7.84 5.58 25.35
N HIS A 143 8.75 4.93 26.07
CA HIS A 143 8.52 4.53 27.47
C HIS A 143 8.44 5.76 28.38
N ALA A 144 9.34 6.72 28.19
CA ALA A 144 9.33 7.98 28.94
C ALA A 144 8.02 8.78 28.75
N CYS A 145 7.49 8.85 27.52
CA CYS A 145 6.19 9.47 27.27
C CYS A 145 5.02 8.68 27.89
N GLN A 146 5.07 7.34 27.88
CA GLN A 146 4.02 6.51 28.48
C GLN A 146 3.98 6.68 30.00
N ASP A 147 5.14 6.69 30.65
CA ASP A 147 5.25 6.87 32.10
C ASP A 147 4.81 8.28 32.52
N TYR A 148 5.20 9.31 31.77
CA TYR A 148 4.71 10.67 31.98
C TYR A 148 3.18 10.74 31.90
N ARG A 149 2.56 10.14 30.88
CA ARG A 149 1.09 10.13 30.74
C ARG A 149 0.40 9.40 31.89
N ARG A 150 0.97 8.29 32.37
CA ARG A 150 0.47 7.57 33.55
C ARG A 150 0.53 8.46 34.79
N ALA A 151 1.62 9.18 34.99
CA ALA A 151 1.78 10.08 36.13
C ALA A 151 0.82 11.28 36.06
N VAL A 152 0.59 11.87 34.89
CA VAL A 152 -0.42 12.92 34.70
C VAL A 152 -1.82 12.40 35.02
N ALA A 153 -2.20 11.24 34.50
CA ALA A 153 -3.49 10.62 34.78
C ALA A 153 -3.67 10.26 36.27
N ALA A 154 -2.58 9.93 36.96
CA ALA A 154 -2.57 9.63 38.39
C ALA A 154 -2.49 10.88 39.29
N GLY A 155 -2.31 12.08 38.73
CA GLY A 155 -2.10 13.31 39.49
C GLY A 155 -0.73 13.40 40.17
N THR A 156 0.21 12.52 39.84
CA THR A 156 1.57 12.45 40.42
C THR A 156 2.62 13.05 39.48
N ARG A 157 2.24 14.13 38.79
CA ARG A 157 3.04 14.77 37.73
C ARG A 157 4.44 15.20 38.20
N ASP A 158 4.55 15.62 39.47
CA ASP A 158 5.80 16.10 40.07
C ASP A 158 6.87 15.01 40.25
N ASP A 159 6.48 13.73 40.20
CA ASP A 159 7.40 12.59 40.31
C ASP A 159 8.10 12.27 38.97
N CYS A 160 7.64 12.87 37.86
CA CYS A 160 8.26 12.70 36.56
C CYS A 160 9.46 13.63 36.38
N ARG A 161 10.51 13.10 35.75
CA ARG A 161 11.76 13.81 35.47
C ARG A 161 11.46 15.14 34.75
N THR A 162 11.92 16.24 35.32
CA THR A 162 11.76 17.61 34.80
C THR A 162 12.17 17.67 33.32
N GLY A 163 11.31 18.18 32.44
CA GLY A 163 11.55 18.29 30.99
C GLY A 163 10.76 17.32 30.10
N LEU A 164 10.00 16.36 30.66
CA LEU A 164 9.16 15.45 29.85
C LEU A 164 7.92 16.13 29.21
N GLU A 165 7.36 17.12 29.89
CA GLU A 165 6.29 18.00 29.36
C GLU A 165 6.69 18.75 28.11
N GLU A 166 7.93 19.23 28.07
CA GLU A 166 8.45 19.99 26.94
C GLU A 166 8.91 19.09 25.81
N THR A 167 8.98 17.79 26.03
CA THR A 167 9.58 16.85 25.10
C THR A 167 8.57 15.96 24.37
N ASP A 168 7.32 15.76 24.85
CA ASP A 168 6.38 14.80 24.22
C ASP A 168 6.19 15.22 22.75
N PRO A 169 6.43 14.35 21.74
CA PRO A 169 6.39 14.80 20.36
C PRO A 169 4.96 15.19 20.00
N ARG A 170 3.95 14.71 20.74
CA ARG A 170 2.55 15.08 20.59
C ARG A 170 2.24 16.49 21.08
N ARG A 171 3.21 17.20 21.69
CA ARG A 171 3.01 18.58 22.10
C ARG A 171 2.83 19.45 20.86
N PHE A 172 1.60 19.92 20.69
CA PHE A 172 1.20 20.87 19.67
C PHE A 172 0.78 22.16 20.40
N THR A 173 1.58 23.22 20.31
CA THR A 173 1.35 24.45 21.11
C THR A 173 1.01 25.60 20.17
N LEU A 174 -0.16 26.22 20.36
CA LEU A 174 -0.50 27.44 19.62
C LEU A 174 0.43 28.60 20.05
N GLN A 175 1.11 29.21 19.08
CA GLN A 175 2.08 30.30 19.27
C GLN A 175 1.46 31.70 19.18
N VAL A 176 0.29 31.82 18.57
CA VAL A 176 -0.40 33.09 18.38
C VAL A 176 -1.71 33.16 19.18
N PRO A 177 -2.20 34.37 19.51
CA PRO A 177 -3.53 34.56 20.07
C PRO A 177 -4.65 34.01 19.15
N GLU A 178 -5.66 33.38 19.74
CA GLU A 178 -6.76 32.70 19.04
C GLU A 178 -7.59 33.64 18.14
N ASP A 179 -7.70 34.91 18.55
CA ASP A 179 -8.33 35.99 17.78
C ASP A 179 -7.55 36.38 16.50
N ALA A 180 -6.22 36.25 16.52
CA ALA A 180 -5.39 36.50 15.34
C ALA A 180 -5.56 35.40 14.28
N VAL A 181 -5.71 34.15 14.72
CA VAL A 181 -5.96 32.97 13.86
C VAL A 181 -7.30 33.10 13.11
N THR A 182 -8.32 33.58 13.82
CA THR A 182 -9.71 33.75 13.35
C THR A 182 -9.85 34.80 12.22
N SER A 183 -8.87 35.71 12.09
CA SER A 183 -8.98 36.91 11.24
C SER A 183 -8.36 36.81 9.84
N MET A 184 -7.70 35.69 9.51
CA MET A 184 -6.91 35.54 8.30
C MET A 184 -7.50 34.51 7.32
N TRP A 185 -7.70 34.92 6.08
CA TRP A 185 -7.96 34.03 4.94
C TRP A 185 -6.61 33.57 4.36
N PHE A 186 -6.40 32.27 4.17
CA PHE A 186 -5.09 31.71 3.84
C PHE A 186 -5.05 31.06 2.46
N ASP A 187 -4.14 31.53 1.59
CA ASP A 187 -3.86 30.89 0.29
C ASP A 187 -2.98 29.62 0.45
N LYS A 188 -2.23 29.49 1.56
CA LYS A 188 -1.50 28.26 1.96
C LYS A 188 -1.38 28.20 3.50
N PRO A 189 -1.88 27.13 4.16
CA PRO A 189 -1.74 26.98 5.61
C PRO A 189 -0.32 26.53 5.97
N ASP A 190 0.53 27.50 6.32
CA ASP A 190 1.83 27.25 6.96
C ASP A 190 1.61 27.03 8.46
N VAL A 191 1.42 25.76 8.85
CA VAL A 191 1.11 25.35 10.23
C VAL A 191 2.16 25.84 11.21
N SER A 192 3.44 25.92 10.80
CA SER A 192 4.57 26.30 11.65
C SER A 192 4.52 27.76 12.13
N ARG A 193 3.76 28.62 11.45
CA ARG A 193 3.53 30.01 11.89
C ARG A 193 2.63 30.12 13.11
N PHE A 194 1.76 29.13 13.29
CA PHE A 194 0.71 29.17 14.30
C PHE A 194 0.95 28.17 15.41
N TYR A 195 1.61 27.06 15.10
CA TYR A 195 1.85 25.99 16.04
C TYR A 195 3.33 25.65 16.15
N SER A 196 3.79 25.50 17.39
CA SER A 196 5.00 24.80 17.73
C SER A 196 4.71 23.31 17.79
N TYR A 197 5.41 22.52 17.00
CA TYR A 197 5.31 21.07 16.98
C TYR A 197 6.65 20.44 16.59
N GLU A 198 6.80 19.14 16.81
CA GLU A 198 8.01 18.42 16.42
C GLU A 198 8.02 18.09 14.91
N PRO A 199 9.12 18.32 14.18
CA PRO A 199 9.23 18.06 12.74
C PRO A 199 8.88 16.62 12.32
N CYS A 200 8.96 15.65 13.25
CA CYS A 200 8.55 14.27 12.97
C CYS A 200 7.09 14.14 12.52
N TRP A 201 6.24 15.16 12.76
CA TRP A 201 4.85 15.19 12.32
C TRP A 201 4.62 15.81 10.94
N ASP A 202 5.64 16.34 10.27
CA ASP A 202 5.47 17.04 8.98
C ASP A 202 4.75 16.19 7.92
N ARG A 203 5.05 14.89 7.86
CA ARG A 203 4.38 13.97 6.91
C ARG A 203 2.90 13.81 7.23
N TRP A 204 2.56 13.67 8.51
CA TRP A 204 1.16 13.61 8.95
C TRP A 204 0.42 14.94 8.73
N LEU A 205 1.11 16.07 8.89
CA LEU A 205 0.55 17.39 8.62
C LEU A 205 0.32 17.63 7.13
N SER A 206 1.17 17.08 6.26
CA SER A 206 0.89 17.05 4.82
C SER A 206 -0.40 16.29 4.52
N LEU A 207 -0.54 15.06 5.06
CA LEU A 207 -1.77 14.28 4.88
C LEU A 207 -3.01 14.97 5.44
N TRP A 208 -2.88 15.62 6.60
CA TRP A 208 -3.96 16.43 7.17
C TRP A 208 -4.33 17.59 6.25
N ARG A 209 -3.34 18.36 5.78
CA ARG A 209 -3.55 19.50 4.86
C ARG A 209 -4.32 19.07 3.62
N ASP A 210 -3.97 17.92 3.08
CA ASP A 210 -4.59 17.46 1.85
C ASP A 210 -5.98 16.86 2.08
N THR A 211 -6.24 16.28 3.25
CA THR A 211 -7.55 15.72 3.62
C THR A 211 -8.52 16.78 4.19
N TYR A 212 -8.27 17.25 5.42
CA TYR A 212 -9.16 18.13 6.18
C TYR A 212 -8.69 19.59 6.21
N GLY A 213 -7.40 19.83 5.98
CA GLY A 213 -6.77 21.14 6.18
C GLY A 213 -6.83 22.10 4.98
N ARG A 214 -7.42 21.68 3.84
CA ARG A 214 -7.47 22.49 2.61
C ARG A 214 -8.19 23.82 2.81
N ASP A 215 -9.31 23.79 3.52
CA ASP A 215 -10.14 24.97 3.81
C ASP A 215 -9.98 25.45 5.26
N TRP A 216 -8.86 25.08 5.90
CA TRP A 216 -8.63 25.43 7.30
C TRP A 216 -8.46 26.94 7.46
N SER A 217 -9.44 27.56 8.14
CA SER A 217 -9.45 28.99 8.49
C SER A 217 -9.02 29.26 9.94
N GLY A 218 -8.64 28.21 10.68
CA GLY A 218 -8.25 28.32 12.08
C GLY A 218 -9.39 28.61 13.06
N LEU A 219 -10.64 28.64 12.59
CA LEU A 219 -11.83 28.77 13.43
C LEU A 219 -12.13 27.46 14.21
N PRO A 220 -12.77 27.53 15.40
CA PRO A 220 -13.03 26.37 16.25
C PRO A 220 -13.86 25.24 15.63
N GLN A 221 -14.61 25.53 14.55
CA GLN A 221 -15.43 24.55 13.84
C GLN A 221 -14.66 23.64 12.87
N TYR A 222 -13.34 23.83 12.68
CA TYR A 222 -12.52 23.02 11.78
C TYR A 222 -11.60 22.08 12.54
N ASP A 223 -11.33 20.91 11.95
CA ASP A 223 -10.41 19.92 12.50
C ASP A 223 -8.98 20.49 12.60
N PRO A 224 -8.44 20.72 13.81
CA PRO A 224 -7.18 21.44 13.97
C PRO A 224 -5.98 20.57 13.57
N PRO A 225 -4.85 21.16 13.17
CA PRO A 225 -3.63 20.42 12.84
C PRO A 225 -3.17 19.47 13.96
N SER A 226 -3.44 19.82 15.21
CA SER A 226 -3.08 19.01 16.39
C SER A 226 -3.74 17.62 16.40
N MET A 227 -4.81 17.39 15.63
CA MET A 227 -5.48 16.10 15.53
C MET A 227 -4.55 14.97 15.08
N VAL A 228 -3.49 15.28 14.30
CA VAL A 228 -2.50 14.30 13.83
C VAL A 228 -1.79 13.57 14.97
N THR A 229 -1.72 14.21 16.15
CA THR A 229 -1.09 13.64 17.34
C THR A 229 -2.00 12.64 18.06
N THR A 230 -3.31 12.70 17.80
CA THR A 230 -4.33 11.86 18.42
C THR A 230 -4.59 10.57 17.63
N HIS A 231 -5.00 9.51 18.31
CA HIS A 231 -5.40 8.28 17.63
C HIS A 231 -6.62 8.50 16.72
N MET A 232 -7.66 9.17 17.24
CA MET A 232 -8.89 9.43 16.50
C MET A 232 -8.66 10.31 15.27
N GLY A 233 -7.86 11.37 15.39
CA GLY A 233 -7.57 12.23 14.24
C GLY A 233 -6.80 11.49 13.13
N ARG A 234 -5.83 10.64 13.48
CA ARG A 234 -5.14 9.79 12.50
C ARG A 234 -6.07 8.76 11.85
N TRP A 235 -7.04 8.23 12.60
CA TRP A 235 -8.08 7.37 12.05
C TRP A 235 -8.96 8.11 11.04
N SER A 236 -9.45 9.31 11.38
CA SER A 236 -10.24 10.12 10.43
C SER A 236 -9.46 10.45 9.16
N ILE A 237 -8.18 10.83 9.28
CA ILE A 237 -7.30 11.04 8.11
C ILE A 237 -7.19 9.77 7.27
N LYS A 238 -7.01 8.60 7.90
CA LYS A 238 -6.96 7.32 7.19
C LYS A 238 -8.27 7.03 6.44
N ASP A 239 -9.42 7.20 7.08
CA ASP A 239 -10.73 6.92 6.48
C ASP A 239 -10.98 7.84 5.26
N GLU A 240 -10.61 9.12 5.36
CA GLU A 240 -10.74 10.06 4.23
C GLU A 240 -9.74 9.75 3.11
N LEU A 241 -8.53 9.28 3.42
CA LEU A 241 -7.58 8.79 2.42
C LEU A 241 -8.14 7.56 1.71
N GLU A 242 -8.63 6.56 2.45
CA GLU A 242 -9.26 5.36 1.88
C GLU A 242 -10.39 5.73 0.91
N ARG A 243 -11.29 6.64 1.33
CA ARG A 243 -12.39 7.15 0.49
C ARG A 243 -11.90 7.81 -0.81
N ARG A 244 -10.74 8.45 -0.80
CA ARG A 244 -10.15 9.10 -1.98
C ARG A 244 -9.43 8.12 -2.89
N LEU A 245 -8.78 7.11 -2.33
CA LEU A 245 -8.10 6.06 -3.09
C LEU A 245 -9.12 5.21 -3.88
N THR A 246 -10.29 4.96 -3.30
CA THR A 246 -11.38 4.18 -3.95
C THR A 246 -12.12 4.92 -5.07
N ASP A 247 -12.01 6.25 -5.14
CA ASP A 247 -12.58 7.05 -6.23
C ASP A 247 -11.48 7.89 -6.88
N PRO A 248 -10.64 7.29 -7.75
CA PRO A 248 -9.50 7.97 -8.37
C PRO A 248 -9.90 9.16 -9.26
N GLY A 249 -11.19 9.34 -9.56
CA GLY A 249 -11.71 10.53 -10.23
C GLY A 249 -11.67 11.81 -9.37
N ARG A 250 -11.34 11.73 -8.07
CA ARG A 250 -11.45 12.86 -7.13
C ARG A 250 -10.14 13.46 -6.60
N ALA A 251 -9.00 12.78 -6.68
CA ALA A 251 -7.74 13.36 -6.20
C ALA A 251 -6.51 12.72 -6.86
N ASP A 252 -5.59 13.55 -7.35
CA ASP A 252 -4.24 13.12 -7.75
C ASP A 252 -3.43 12.72 -6.50
N LEU A 253 -3.00 11.47 -6.46
CA LEU A 253 -2.21 10.90 -5.36
C LEU A 253 -0.86 11.59 -5.18
N THR A 254 -0.31 12.13 -6.27
CA THR A 254 0.95 12.88 -6.27
C THR A 254 0.88 14.10 -5.34
N CYS A 255 -0.33 14.67 -5.19
CA CYS A 255 -0.56 15.79 -4.29
C CYS A 255 -0.57 15.39 -2.81
N LEU A 256 -0.97 14.16 -2.45
CA LEU A 256 -1.13 13.71 -1.06
C LEU A 256 0.22 13.43 -0.35
N CYS A 257 1.23 13.00 -1.11
CA CYS A 257 2.52 12.59 -0.58
C CYS A 257 3.70 13.33 -1.22
N GLU A 258 3.44 14.40 -1.98
CA GLU A 258 4.46 15.14 -2.75
C GLU A 258 5.32 14.21 -3.64
N GLY A 259 4.71 13.14 -4.18
CA GLY A 259 5.40 12.10 -4.95
C GLY A 259 6.30 11.15 -4.15
N SER A 260 6.25 11.18 -2.80
CA SER A 260 7.09 10.33 -1.94
C SER A 260 6.60 8.88 -1.81
N VAL A 261 5.37 8.60 -2.24
CA VAL A 261 4.77 7.27 -2.23
C VAL A 261 4.21 7.01 -3.62
N GLU A 262 4.61 5.90 -4.22
CA GLU A 262 4.14 5.47 -5.54
C GLU A 262 2.83 4.68 -5.39
N GLU A 263 1.97 4.75 -6.39
CA GLU A 263 0.80 3.88 -6.48
C GLU A 263 1.22 2.42 -6.56
N THR A 264 0.63 1.57 -5.73
CA THR A 264 0.92 0.15 -5.77
C THR A 264 -0.01 -0.57 -6.73
N TYR A 265 0.58 -1.41 -7.58
CA TYR A 265 -0.16 -2.25 -8.52
C TYR A 265 0.18 -3.72 -8.25
N ASP A 266 -0.84 -4.55 -8.11
CA ASP A 266 -0.67 -5.99 -7.89
C ASP A 266 -1.66 -6.82 -8.70
N TYR A 267 -1.37 -8.11 -8.83
CA TYR A 267 -2.28 -9.08 -9.40
C TYR A 267 -3.35 -9.47 -8.38
N THR A 268 -4.59 -9.50 -8.86
CA THR A 268 -5.76 -9.84 -8.05
C THR A 268 -5.64 -11.24 -7.44
N TYR A 269 -6.35 -11.46 -6.34
CA TYR A 269 -6.48 -12.79 -5.74
C TYR A 269 -6.96 -13.85 -6.74
N SER A 270 -7.85 -13.47 -7.67
CA SER A 270 -8.32 -14.36 -8.73
C SER A 270 -7.19 -14.81 -9.65
N GLN A 271 -6.36 -13.88 -10.14
CA GLN A 271 -5.21 -14.18 -11.02
C GLN A 271 -4.19 -15.09 -10.31
N ARG A 272 -3.92 -14.84 -9.03
CA ARG A 272 -3.06 -15.72 -8.21
C ARG A 272 -3.61 -17.15 -8.14
N ARG A 273 -4.92 -17.29 -7.95
CA ARG A 273 -5.58 -18.61 -7.95
C ARG A 273 -5.58 -19.27 -9.33
N GLN A 274 -5.72 -18.52 -10.40
CA GLN A 274 -5.67 -19.04 -11.77
C GLN A 274 -4.29 -19.63 -12.08
N ILE A 275 -3.21 -18.89 -11.84
CA ILE A 275 -1.84 -19.42 -12.03
C ILE A 275 -1.58 -20.60 -11.11
N GLY A 276 -2.03 -20.52 -9.85
CA GLY A 276 -1.94 -21.66 -8.92
C GLY A 276 -2.65 -22.91 -9.44
N ALA A 277 -3.81 -22.76 -10.08
CA ALA A 277 -4.56 -23.87 -10.69
C ALA A 277 -3.85 -24.44 -11.92
N VAL A 278 -3.27 -23.59 -12.78
CA VAL A 278 -2.43 -24.03 -13.91
C VAL A 278 -1.27 -24.87 -13.41
N GLN A 279 -0.48 -24.35 -12.48
CA GLN A 279 0.69 -25.04 -11.94
C GLN A 279 0.31 -26.35 -11.25
N PHE A 280 -0.81 -26.36 -10.51
CA PHE A 280 -1.35 -27.58 -9.91
C PHE A 280 -1.69 -28.64 -10.96
N ALA A 281 -2.41 -28.26 -12.02
CA ALA A 281 -2.78 -29.18 -13.08
C ALA A 281 -1.57 -29.74 -13.83
N CYS A 282 -0.59 -28.90 -14.14
CA CYS A 282 0.64 -29.35 -14.79
C CYS A 282 1.41 -30.36 -13.93
N ARG A 283 1.53 -30.12 -12.60
CA ARG A 283 2.12 -31.10 -11.68
C ARG A 283 1.36 -32.43 -11.70
N LYS A 284 0.03 -32.41 -11.70
CA LYS A 284 -0.80 -33.63 -11.75
C LYS A 284 -0.64 -34.41 -13.05
N ILE A 285 -0.43 -33.72 -14.17
CA ILE A 285 -0.16 -34.35 -15.47
C ILE A 285 1.21 -35.06 -15.45
N ILE A 286 2.23 -34.43 -14.86
CA ILE A 286 3.56 -35.05 -14.67
C ILE A 286 3.45 -36.26 -13.74
N GLU A 287 2.78 -36.13 -12.59
CA GLU A 287 2.57 -37.22 -11.63
C GLU A 287 1.83 -38.43 -12.25
N ALA A 288 0.97 -38.19 -13.25
CA ALA A 288 0.27 -39.24 -13.99
C ALA A 288 1.13 -39.92 -15.07
N GLY A 289 2.40 -39.52 -15.25
CA GLY A 289 3.31 -40.09 -16.25
C GLY A 289 2.96 -39.74 -17.69
N LEU A 290 2.23 -38.65 -17.91
CA LEU A 290 1.80 -38.20 -19.25
C LEU A 290 2.82 -37.32 -19.96
N VAL A 291 3.88 -36.94 -19.25
CA VAL A 291 5.05 -36.20 -19.71
C VAL A 291 6.26 -36.82 -19.03
N ASP A 292 7.24 -37.29 -19.81
CA ASP A 292 8.51 -37.70 -19.25
C ASP A 292 9.31 -36.44 -18.88
N ALA A 293 9.74 -36.34 -17.62
CA ALA A 293 10.55 -35.22 -17.11
C ALA A 293 11.94 -35.08 -17.79
N GLY A 294 12.23 -35.91 -18.80
CA GLY A 294 13.52 -36.00 -19.50
C GLY A 294 13.57 -35.37 -20.91
N GLU A 295 12.45 -34.91 -21.48
CA GLU A 295 12.44 -34.24 -22.81
C GLU A 295 12.72 -32.73 -22.74
N CYS A 296 13.50 -32.27 -21.75
CA CYS A 296 13.79 -30.85 -21.53
C CYS A 296 15.01 -30.29 -22.26
N ALA A 297 15.67 -31.07 -23.14
CA ALA A 297 16.86 -30.60 -23.84
C ALA A 297 16.98 -31.21 -25.23
N ALA A 298 16.25 -30.67 -26.20
CA ALA A 298 16.58 -30.74 -27.62
C ALA A 298 16.14 -29.45 -28.33
#